data_AF-A0A929ES49-F1
#
_entry.id   AF-A0A929ES49-F1
#
_cell.length_a   1.000
_cell.length_b   1.000
_cell.length_c   1.000
_cell.angle_alpha   90.00
_cell.angle_beta   90.00
_cell.angle_gamma   90.00
#
_symmetry.space_group_name_H-M   'P 1'
#
loop_
_entity.id
_entity.type
_entity.pdbx_description
1 polymer ?
#
loop_
_entity_poly.entity_id
_entity_poly.type
_entity_poly.pdbx_seq_one_letter_code
_entity_poly.pdbx_strand_id
1 'polypeptide(L)'
;MSGFQVAFAFEVNGEAIDPTKIKDAKIAKQLDAIVESVVDKVGDLRCPEHSEAPKFICSGPSFDDLNLEVQGCCDKLVDIVKAVL
;
A
#
# COMPACT_ATOMS: atom_id res chain seq x y z
N MET A 1 -14.09 -10.38 -9.47
CA MET A 1 -13.21 -9.36 -8.86
C MET A 1 -12.36 -10.10 -7.84
N SER A 2 -11.10 -10.38 -8.17
CA SER A 2 -10.17 -11.06 -7.28
C SER A 2 -9.93 -10.13 -6.10
N GLY A 3 -10.39 -10.52 -4.92
CA GLY A 3 -10.23 -9.74 -3.70
C GLY A 3 -8.76 -9.77 -3.28
N PHE A 4 -7.99 -8.77 -3.67
CA PHE A 4 -6.65 -8.55 -3.15
C PHE A 4 -6.76 -8.44 -1.62
N GLN A 5 -6.04 -9.30 -0.89
CA GLN A 5 -6.10 -9.32 0.59
C GLN A 5 -5.12 -8.32 1.22
N VAL A 6 -4.53 -7.45 0.42
CA VAL A 6 -3.56 -6.46 0.86
C VAL A 6 -4.30 -5.18 1.24
N ALA A 7 -4.13 -4.73 2.48
CA ALA A 7 -4.74 -3.48 2.94
C ALA A 7 -3.84 -2.28 2.61
N PHE A 8 -4.45 -1.20 2.11
CA PHE A 8 -3.79 0.08 1.83
C PHE A 8 -4.43 1.21 2.61
N ALA A 9 -3.59 2.07 3.16
CA ALA A 9 -3.97 3.37 3.71
C ALA A 9 -3.16 4.47 3.04
N PHE A 10 -3.74 5.66 2.97
CA PHE A 10 -3.09 6.84 2.44
C PHE A 10 -3.14 7.96 3.47
N GLU A 11 -2.02 8.66 3.64
CA GLU A 11 -1.88 9.80 4.53
C GLU A 11 -1.18 10.94 3.79
N VAL A 12 -1.79 12.12 3.73
CA VAL A 12 -1.17 13.29 3.10
C VAL A 12 -1.17 14.42 4.10
N ASN A 13 -0.01 15.03 4.32
CA ASN A 13 0.17 16.11 5.29
C ASN A 13 -0.27 15.72 6.73
N GLY A 14 -0.06 14.45 7.10
CA GLY A 14 -0.48 13.91 8.40
C GLY A 14 -1.97 13.60 8.53
N GLU A 15 -2.74 13.74 7.46
CA GLU A 15 -4.17 13.45 7.44
C GLU A 15 -4.48 12.20 6.62
N ALA A 16 -5.21 11.26 7.21
CA ALA A 16 -5.69 10.08 6.51
C ALA A 16 -6.66 10.50 5.40
N ILE A 17 -6.38 10.07 4.17
CA ILE A 17 -7.23 10.36 3.02
C ILE A 17 -7.91 9.10 2.52
N ASP A 18 -9.08 9.30 1.93
CA ASP A 18 -9.84 8.26 1.23
C ASP A 18 -9.69 8.49 -0.28
N PRO A 19 -8.95 7.62 -1.01
CA PRO A 19 -8.72 7.77 -2.44
C PRO A 19 -10.04 7.87 -3.24
N THR A 20 -11.09 7.20 -2.77
CA THR A 20 -12.41 7.19 -3.43
C THR A 20 -13.14 8.54 -3.34
N LYS A 21 -12.69 9.43 -2.46
CA LYS A 21 -13.25 10.78 -2.26
C LYS A 21 -12.43 11.87 -2.96
N ILE A 22 -11.31 11.52 -3.59
CA ILE A 22 -10.48 12.47 -4.33
C ILE A 22 -11.21 12.88 -5.61
N LYS A 23 -11.49 14.19 -5.76
CA LYS A 23 -12.16 14.73 -6.96
C LYS A 23 -11.22 14.99 -8.13
N ASP A 24 -9.93 15.12 -7.84
CA ASP A 24 -8.92 15.36 -8.87
C ASP A 24 -8.59 14.03 -9.57
N ALA A 25 -8.94 13.93 -10.85
CA ALA A 25 -8.76 12.71 -11.62
C ALA A 25 -7.28 12.32 -11.81
N LYS A 26 -6.37 13.30 -11.83
CA LYS A 26 -4.92 13.03 -11.94
C LYS A 26 -4.42 12.40 -10.65
N ILE A 27 -4.80 12.97 -9.50
CA ILE A 27 -4.41 12.44 -8.19
C ILE A 27 -5.00 11.05 -7.99
N ALA A 28 -6.29 10.85 -8.25
CA ALA A 28 -6.95 9.54 -8.10
C ALA A 28 -6.23 8.46 -8.93
N LYS A 29 -5.94 8.75 -10.20
CA LYS A 29 -5.21 7.82 -11.07
C LYS A 29 -3.79 7.51 -10.58
N GLN A 30 -3.11 8.49 -9.97
CA GLN A 30 -1.79 8.29 -9.39
C GLN A 30 -1.84 7.35 -8.18
N LEU A 31 -2.81 7.54 -7.27
CA LEU A 31 -3.01 6.65 -6.13
C LEU A 31 -3.36 5.23 -6.59
N ASP A 32 -4.24 5.10 -7.57
CA ASP A 32 -4.60 3.79 -8.16
C ASP A 32 -3.38 3.08 -8.74
N ALA A 33 -2.53 3.79 -9.50
CA ALA A 33 -1.31 3.21 -10.07
C ALA A 33 -0.32 2.71 -9.01
N ILE A 34 -0.25 3.38 -7.85
CA ILE A 34 0.56 2.93 -6.71
C ILE A 34 -0.03 1.63 -6.15
N VAL A 35 -1.34 1.58 -5.90
CA VAL A 35 -2.00 0.36 -5.42
C VAL A 35 -1.80 -0.79 -6.39
N GLU A 36 -2.07 -0.58 -7.68
CA GLU A 36 -1.91 -1.60 -8.72
C GLU A 36 -0.48 -2.14 -8.77
N SER A 37 0.53 -1.27 -8.77
CA SER A 37 1.95 -1.65 -8.80
C SER A 37 2.34 -2.52 -7.60
N VAL A 38 1.89 -2.15 -6.40
CA VAL A 38 2.21 -2.92 -5.19
C VAL A 38 1.44 -4.23 -5.19
N VAL A 39 0.15 -4.20 -5.52
CA VAL A 39 -0.70 -5.39 -5.59
C VAL A 39 -0.20 -6.41 -6.61
N ASP A 40 0.27 -5.98 -7.78
CA ASP A 40 0.86 -6.86 -8.79
C ASP A 40 2.11 -7.59 -8.26
N LYS A 41 2.91 -6.90 -7.43
CA LYS A 41 4.12 -7.45 -6.82
C LYS A 41 3.86 -8.34 -5.59
N VAL A 42 2.87 -8.01 -4.77
CA VAL A 42 2.72 -8.58 -3.41
C VAL A 42 1.33 -9.13 -3.07
N GLY A 43 0.36 -9.07 -3.98
CA GLY A 43 -1.06 -9.36 -3.72
C GLY A 43 -1.33 -10.69 -3.04
N ASP A 44 -0.57 -11.72 -3.40
CA ASP A 44 -0.71 -13.08 -2.88
C ASP A 44 0.32 -13.44 -1.81
N LEU A 45 1.19 -12.51 -1.44
CA LEU A 45 2.25 -12.74 -0.46
C LEU A 45 1.64 -12.84 0.94
N ARG A 46 2.00 -13.90 1.66
CA ARG A 46 1.62 -14.11 3.06
C ARG A 46 2.86 -14.38 3.90
N CYS A 47 2.78 -14.01 5.18
CA CYS A 47 3.79 -14.39 6.14
C CYS A 47 3.86 -15.93 6.22
N PRO A 48 5.04 -16.54 6.04
CA PRO A 48 5.17 -18.00 6.12
C PRO A 48 4.96 -18.55 7.54
N GLU A 49 4.97 -17.69 8.57
CA GLU A 49 4.87 -18.09 9.97
C GLU A 49 3.46 -17.87 10.54
N HIS A 50 2.82 -16.77 10.16
CA HIS A 50 1.52 -16.35 10.72
C HIS A 50 0.38 -16.38 9.70
N SER A 51 0.69 -16.63 8.41
CA SER A 51 -0.28 -16.61 7.29
C SER A 51 -1.02 -15.28 7.10
N GLU A 52 -0.53 -14.19 7.69
CA GLU A 52 -1.10 -12.85 7.54
C GLU A 52 -0.62 -12.16 6.25
N ALA A 53 -1.50 -11.32 5.68
CA ALA A 53 -1.17 -10.48 4.54
C ALA A 53 -0.43 -9.20 4.98
N PRO A 54 0.47 -8.66 4.16
CA PRO A 54 1.09 -7.37 4.43
C PRO A 54 0.07 -6.23 4.34
N LYS A 55 0.37 -5.13 5.04
CA LYS A 55 -0.38 -3.89 4.99
C LYS A 55 0.56 -2.77 4.54
N PHE A 56 0.01 -1.79 3.84
CA PHE A 56 0.78 -0.69 3.28
C PHE A 56 0.19 0.64 3.70
N ILE A 57 1.07 1.57 4.06
CA ILE A 57 0.71 2.95 4.36
C ILE A 57 1.51 3.82 3.39
N CYS A 58 0.80 4.55 2.54
CA CYS A 58 1.39 5.49 1.61
C CYS A 58 1.25 6.89 2.22
N SER A 59 2.36 7.46 2.71
CA SER A 59 2.35 8.71 3.46
C SER A 59 3.34 9.74 2.95
N GLY A 60 3.01 11.02 3.06
CA GLY A 60 3.96 12.08 2.71
C GLY A 60 3.39 13.50 2.82
N PRO A 61 4.24 14.54 2.68
CA PRO A 61 3.81 15.93 2.78
C PRO A 61 2.90 16.38 1.63
N SER A 62 2.91 15.67 0.49
CA SER A 62 2.07 15.97 -0.67
C SER A 62 1.86 14.74 -1.54
N PHE A 63 0.91 14.79 -2.49
CA PHE A 63 0.67 13.69 -3.43
C PHE A 63 1.84 13.40 -4.36
N ASP A 64 2.69 14.39 -4.63
CA ASP A 64 3.89 14.23 -5.46
C ASP A 64 5.11 13.70 -4.67
N ASP A 65 5.03 13.72 -3.34
CA ASP A 65 6.08 13.28 -2.42
C ASP A 65 5.48 12.27 -1.44
N LEU A 66 5.22 11.06 -1.94
CA LEU A 66 4.65 9.96 -1.17
C LEU A 66 5.71 8.88 -0.95
N ASN A 67 5.79 8.37 0.27
CA ASN A 67 6.61 7.24 0.66
C ASN A 67 5.72 6.02 0.95
N LEU A 68 6.21 4.83 0.60
CA LEU A 68 5.51 3.57 0.87
C LEU A 68 6.12 2.91 2.11
N GLU A 69 5.33 2.80 3.18
CA GLU A 69 5.68 2.05 4.37
C GLU A 69 4.97 0.68 4.36
N VAL A 70 5.72 -0.35 4.74
CA VAL A 70 5.23 -1.73 4.84
C VAL A 70 5.06 -2.10 6.29
N GLN A 71 3.88 -2.61 6.63
CA GLN A 71 3.60 -3.22 7.92
C GLN A 71 3.33 -4.71 7.75
N GLY A 72 3.95 -5.51 8.62
CA GLY A 72 3.76 -6.95 8.69
C GLY A 72 3.52 -7.41 10.11
N CYS A 73 2.99 -8.62 10.27
CA CYS A 73 2.86 -9.29 11.56
C CYS A 73 4.21 -9.57 12.24
N CYS A 74 5.30 -9.64 11.45
CA CYS A 74 6.68 -9.81 11.92
C CYS A 74 7.68 -9.23 10.91
N ASP A 75 8.92 -9.00 11.35
CA ASP A 75 10.01 -8.44 10.52
C ASP A 75 10.28 -9.28 9.27
N LYS A 76 10.17 -10.61 9.39
CA LYS A 76 10.36 -11.54 8.27
C LYS A 76 9.39 -11.26 7.11
N LEU A 77 8.12 -10.95 7.40
CA LEU A 77 7.16 -10.58 6.36
C LEU A 77 7.58 -9.26 5.70
N VAL A 78 8.00 -8.28 6.50
CA VAL A 78 8.45 -6.98 6.01
C VAL A 78 9.67 -7.13 5.09
N ASP A 79 10.64 -7.96 5.46
CA ASP A 79 11.84 -8.21 4.66
C ASP A 79 11.52 -8.90 3.33
N ILE A 80 10.64 -9.89 3.33
CA ILE A 80 10.20 -10.57 2.09
C ILE A 80 9.51 -9.56 1.16
N VAL A 81 8.62 -8.71 1.70
CA VAL A 81 7.94 -7.67 0.92
C VAL A 81 8.93 -6.65 0.37
N LYS A 82 9.87 -6.17 1.18
CA LYS A 82 10.92 -5.21 0.74
C LYS A 82 11.84 -5.80 -0.33
N ALA A 83 12.02 -7.11 -0.39
CA ALA A 83 12.83 -7.76 -1.41
C ALA A 83 12.17 -7.78 -2.81
N VAL A 84 10.87 -7.52 -2.91
CA VAL A 84 10.11 -7.57 -4.18
C VAL A 84 9.53 -6.21 -4.61
N LEU A 85 9.55 -5.20 -3.73
CA LEU A 85 9.17 -3.82 -4.03
C LEU A 85 10.25 -3.10 -4.84
#